data_AF-A0A1X0P090-F1
#
_entry.id   AF-A0A1X0P090-F1
#
_cell.length_a   1.000
_cell.length_b   1.000
_cell.length_c   1.000
_cell.angle_alpha   90.00
_cell.angle_beta   90.00
_cell.angle_gamma   90.00
#
_symmetry.space_group_name_H-M   'P 1'
#
loop_
_entity.id
_entity.type
_entity.pdbx_description
1 polymer ?
#
loop_
_entity_poly.entity_id
_entity_poly.type
_entity_poly.pdbx_seq_one_letter_code
_entity_poly.pdbx_strand_id
1 'polypeptide(L)'
;MPPSLITISLALHLVLLLLLQHFTTIIIITATATELNAFTVVVVKESAVETLRRAPVGAVLQLPPYKVRLSSNWTVVERSVWSGEAAEENEEEGQLLHCRLPLPQMAEDVVRLEEEYVQRHESRTSADIWLWLMRLTQSDGCIFGDGEGPLTGVSEWYLLCPKGELRKMNRTAMTTLFGNSSSFQTERSLRRFIRQTRGERMRSRSGSSSGSDNKWSFVIGAYRNHITRPRWNSKRRVWELIYPSKRICNVSMTSSQEEEDDEEEVSIFRKDNDELLTKKFDKVERWESVIRFYCSEKRKNDHVQHWSITEVRQACLHEILFHSPVVCEWERELVNLHVNPIPCVSI
;
A
#
# COMPACT_ATOMS: atom_id res chain seq x y z
N MET A 1 -33.82 -23.28 -33.07
CA MET A 1 -34.44 -21.96 -32.86
C MET A 1 -33.40 -20.90 -33.18
N PRO A 2 -33.61 -20.04 -34.19
CA PRO A 2 -32.65 -18.99 -34.51
C PRO A 2 -32.61 -17.97 -33.36
N PRO A 3 -31.43 -17.48 -32.93
CA PRO A 3 -31.35 -16.43 -31.93
C PRO A 3 -32.06 -15.18 -32.47
N SER A 4 -32.91 -14.58 -31.63
CA SER A 4 -33.63 -13.35 -31.97
C SER A 4 -32.64 -12.25 -32.36
N LEU A 5 -32.97 -11.45 -33.38
CA LEU A 5 -32.14 -10.32 -33.85
C LEU A 5 -31.71 -9.35 -32.73
N ILE A 6 -32.46 -9.32 -31.62
CA ILE A 6 -32.19 -8.51 -30.43
C ILE A 6 -30.92 -8.95 -29.69
N THR A 7 -30.64 -10.25 -29.59
CA THR A 7 -29.45 -10.75 -28.88
C THR A 7 -28.16 -10.46 -29.65
N ILE A 8 -28.23 -10.39 -30.98
CA ILE A 8 -27.08 -10.06 -31.84
C ILE A 8 -26.74 -8.57 -31.70
N SER A 9 -27.76 -7.70 -31.65
CA SER A 9 -27.58 -6.24 -31.50
C SER A 9 -26.94 -5.85 -30.16
N LEU A 10 -27.37 -6.48 -29.07
CA LEU A 10 -26.80 -6.28 -27.73
C LEU A 10 -25.35 -6.76 -27.64
N ALA A 11 -25.03 -7.92 -28.23
CA ALA A 11 -23.66 -8.42 -28.28
C ALA A 11 -22.74 -7.47 -29.08
N LEU A 12 -23.23 -6.91 -30.19
CA LEU A 12 -22.45 -5.96 -31.01
C LEU A 12 -22.16 -4.66 -30.25
N HIS A 13 -23.15 -4.11 -29.52
CA HIS A 13 -22.96 -2.90 -28.71
C HIS A 13 -21.98 -3.13 -27.55
N LEU A 14 -22.02 -4.30 -26.92
CA LEU A 14 -21.15 -4.63 -25.80
C LEU A 14 -19.70 -4.85 -26.28
N VAL A 15 -19.51 -5.47 -27.46
CA VAL A 15 -18.20 -5.56 -28.11
C VAL A 15 -17.69 -4.18 -28.54
N LEU A 16 -18.54 -3.32 -29.08
CA LEU A 16 -18.14 -1.95 -29.45
C LEU A 16 -17.74 -1.12 -28.21
N LEU A 17 -18.45 -1.26 -27.10
CA LEU A 17 -18.11 -0.63 -25.81
C LEU A 17 -16.80 -1.18 -25.24
N LEU A 18 -16.56 -2.49 -25.33
CA LEU A 18 -15.29 -3.10 -24.91
C LEU A 18 -14.13 -2.67 -25.82
N LEU A 19 -14.36 -2.52 -27.12
CA LEU A 19 -13.37 -2.00 -28.06
C LEU A 19 -13.09 -0.51 -27.82
N LEU A 20 -14.10 0.30 -27.52
CA LEU A 20 -13.94 1.72 -27.12
C LEU A 20 -13.21 1.87 -25.77
N GLN A 21 -13.43 0.95 -24.82
CA GLN A 21 -12.65 0.88 -23.58
C GLN A 21 -11.21 0.44 -23.81
N HIS A 22 -10.93 -0.42 -24.78
CA HIS A 22 -9.55 -0.81 -25.13
C HIS A 22 -8.81 0.25 -25.96
N PHE A 23 -9.50 1.00 -26.81
CA PHE A 23 -8.90 2.09 -27.60
C PHE A 23 -8.66 3.39 -26.82
N THR A 24 -9.10 3.47 -25.56
CA THR A 24 -8.77 4.61 -24.66
C THR A 24 -7.63 4.29 -23.69
N THR A 25 -6.84 3.26 -23.99
CA THR A 25 -5.55 3.05 -23.33
C THR A 25 -4.53 4.03 -23.92
N ILE A 26 -4.50 5.25 -23.38
CA ILE A 26 -3.43 6.18 -23.66
C ILE A 26 -2.15 5.57 -23.08
N ILE A 27 -1.26 5.11 -23.96
CA ILE A 27 0.11 4.76 -23.59
C ILE A 27 0.80 6.09 -23.24
N ILE A 28 0.88 6.40 -21.95
CA ILE A 28 1.72 7.48 -21.44
C ILE A 28 3.01 6.80 -20.96
N ILE A 29 4.05 6.84 -21.80
CA ILE A 29 5.41 6.49 -21.37
C ILE A 29 5.88 7.66 -20.52
N THR A 30 5.87 7.46 -19.20
CA THR A 30 6.44 8.41 -18.24
C THR A 30 7.77 7.86 -17.80
N ALA A 31 8.85 8.54 -18.15
CA ALA A 31 10.07 8.45 -17.35
C ALA A 31 9.69 8.99 -15.96
N THR A 32 9.77 8.13 -14.94
CA THR A 32 9.44 8.48 -13.55
C THR A 32 10.53 9.40 -13.00
N ALA A 33 10.43 10.68 -13.34
CA ALA A 33 11.23 11.70 -12.70
C ALA A 33 10.62 11.95 -11.31
N THR A 34 11.35 11.51 -10.28
CA THR A 34 10.95 11.52 -8.86
C THR A 34 11.38 12.80 -8.13
N GLU A 35 11.95 13.77 -8.85
CA GLU A 35 12.45 15.03 -8.31
C GLU A 35 11.47 16.18 -8.56
N LEU A 36 11.46 17.18 -7.67
CA LEU A 36 10.63 18.37 -7.79
C LEU A 36 10.98 19.12 -9.09
N ASN A 37 9.96 19.44 -9.91
CA ASN A 37 10.11 19.91 -11.29
C ASN A 37 10.68 18.86 -12.26
N ALA A 38 10.41 17.59 -12.01
CA ALA A 38 10.39 16.57 -13.05
C ALA A 38 9.64 17.08 -14.30
N PHE A 39 10.30 17.10 -15.46
CA PHE A 39 9.66 17.54 -16.69
C PHE A 39 9.27 16.34 -17.56
N THR A 40 8.09 16.42 -18.15
CA THR A 40 7.64 15.50 -19.19
C THR A 40 7.06 16.29 -20.35
N VAL A 41 7.24 15.80 -21.56
CA VAL A 41 6.80 16.49 -22.78
C VAL A 41 5.43 15.97 -23.16
N VAL A 42 4.47 16.87 -23.35
CA VAL A 42 3.09 16.47 -23.67
C VAL A 42 2.67 17.15 -24.96
N VAL A 43 2.49 16.37 -26.02
CA VAL A 43 1.90 16.87 -27.26
C VAL A 43 0.40 17.10 -27.03
N VAL A 44 -0.02 18.35 -27.17
CA VAL A 44 -1.39 18.79 -26.92
C VAL A 44 -2.25 18.49 -28.13
N LYS A 45 -3.45 17.98 -27.90
CA LYS A 45 -4.45 17.72 -28.95
C LYS A 45 -4.80 19.01 -29.69
N GLU A 46 -5.10 18.90 -30.98
CA GLU A 46 -5.44 20.03 -31.85
C GLU A 46 -6.53 20.96 -31.27
N SER A 47 -7.54 20.37 -30.61
CA SER A 47 -8.63 21.11 -29.95
C SER A 47 -8.18 22.01 -28.79
N ALA A 48 -7.00 21.78 -28.20
CA ALA A 48 -6.46 22.56 -27.09
C ALA A 48 -5.27 23.45 -27.48
N VAL A 49 -4.83 23.40 -28.76
CA VAL A 49 -3.71 24.21 -29.29
C VAL A 49 -4.00 25.71 -29.14
N GLU A 50 -5.18 26.15 -29.56
CA GLU A 50 -5.51 27.57 -29.53
C GLU A 50 -5.67 28.09 -28.09
N THR A 51 -6.21 27.26 -27.20
CA THR A 51 -6.26 27.53 -25.77
C THR A 51 -4.86 27.70 -25.18
N LEU A 52 -3.92 26.81 -25.53
CA LEU A 52 -2.53 26.90 -25.09
C LEU A 52 -1.85 28.17 -25.62
N ARG A 53 -2.09 28.55 -26.87
CA ARG A 53 -1.50 29.75 -27.50
C ARG A 53 -2.02 31.04 -26.86
N ARG A 54 -3.31 31.12 -26.58
CA ARG A 54 -3.95 32.34 -26.04
C ARG A 54 -3.89 32.46 -24.51
N ALA A 55 -3.54 31.39 -23.79
CA ALA A 55 -3.54 31.41 -22.34
C ALA A 55 -2.58 32.49 -21.79
N PRO A 56 -3.01 33.32 -20.81
CA PRO A 56 -2.13 34.32 -20.21
C PRO A 56 -1.01 33.67 -19.37
N VAL A 57 0.01 34.46 -19.02
CA VAL A 57 1.06 34.00 -18.09
C VAL A 57 0.43 33.65 -16.74
N GLY A 58 0.84 32.53 -16.17
CA GLY A 58 0.31 32.00 -14.92
C GLY A 58 -1.02 31.24 -15.06
N ALA A 59 -1.60 31.14 -16.26
CA ALA A 59 -2.77 30.32 -16.50
C ALA A 59 -2.50 28.85 -16.15
N VAL A 60 -3.49 28.20 -15.54
CA VAL A 60 -3.44 26.77 -15.21
C VAL A 60 -4.08 25.98 -16.34
N LEU A 61 -3.32 25.08 -16.95
CA LEU A 61 -3.80 24.14 -17.95
C LEU A 61 -3.87 22.73 -17.34
N GLN A 62 -5.01 22.06 -17.54
CA GLN A 62 -5.19 20.66 -17.17
C GLN A 62 -4.73 19.78 -18.33
N LEU A 63 -3.70 18.96 -18.09
CA LEU A 63 -3.16 17.98 -19.05
C LEU A 63 -3.17 16.61 -18.39
N PRO A 64 -4.31 15.89 -18.35
CA PRO A 64 -4.45 14.68 -17.54
C PRO A 64 -3.27 13.70 -17.73
N PRO A 65 -2.64 13.22 -16.65
CA PRO A 65 -2.98 13.41 -15.23
C PRO A 65 -2.45 14.70 -14.56
N TYR A 66 -1.73 15.54 -15.28
CA TYR A 66 -1.00 16.71 -14.78
C TYR A 66 -1.79 18.02 -14.75
N LYS A 67 -1.29 18.97 -13.96
CA LYS A 67 -1.68 20.39 -13.97
C LYS A 67 -0.43 21.24 -14.13
N VAL A 68 -0.48 22.23 -15.01
CA VAL A 68 0.68 23.10 -15.29
C VAL A 68 0.31 24.57 -15.25
N ARG A 69 1.20 25.38 -14.67
CA ARG A 69 1.15 26.85 -14.75
C ARG A 69 2.02 27.29 -15.91
N LEU A 70 1.46 28.05 -16.85
CA LEU A 70 2.16 28.39 -18.08
C LEU A 70 3.03 29.65 -17.93
N SER A 71 4.25 29.63 -18.45
CA SER A 71 5.08 30.85 -18.59
C SER A 71 4.75 31.60 -19.88
N SER A 72 5.36 32.76 -20.13
CA SER A 72 5.35 33.43 -21.44
C SER A 72 6.29 32.79 -22.46
N ASN A 73 7.18 31.90 -22.02
CA ASN A 73 8.31 31.47 -22.81
C ASN A 73 7.94 30.27 -23.67
N TRP A 74 8.36 30.34 -24.93
CA TRP A 74 8.21 29.27 -25.90
C TRP A 74 9.58 28.82 -26.41
N THR A 75 9.68 27.55 -26.75
CA THR A 75 10.86 26.94 -27.34
C THR A 75 10.45 25.97 -28.44
N VAL A 76 11.34 25.73 -29.39
CA VAL A 76 11.15 24.69 -30.39
C VAL A 76 12.09 23.53 -30.05
N VAL A 77 11.56 22.32 -30.04
CA VAL A 77 12.33 21.10 -29.78
C VAL A 77 12.06 20.08 -30.86
N GLU A 78 13.04 19.27 -31.17
CA GLU A 78 12.87 18.13 -32.05
C GLU A 78 12.33 16.94 -31.25
N ARG A 79 11.31 16.27 -31.78
CA ARG A 79 10.60 15.19 -31.09
C ARG A 79 11.52 14.03 -30.67
N SER A 80 12.51 13.72 -31.50
CA SER A 80 13.51 12.65 -31.31
C SER A 80 14.41 12.85 -30.07
N VAL A 81 14.65 14.10 -29.65
CA VAL A 81 15.62 14.41 -28.59
C VAL A 81 15.07 14.07 -27.20
N TRP A 82 13.75 14.09 -27.02
CA TRP A 82 13.11 14.03 -25.70
C TRP A 82 12.26 12.77 -25.44
N SER A 83 11.99 11.93 -26.45
CA SER A 83 11.12 10.75 -26.29
C SER A 83 11.78 9.54 -25.62
N GLY A 84 13.11 9.47 -25.47
CA GLY A 84 13.79 8.40 -24.74
C GLY A 84 13.65 6.97 -25.30
N GLU A 85 12.74 6.76 -26.26
CA GLU A 85 12.60 5.55 -27.04
C GLU A 85 13.48 5.63 -28.28
N ALA A 86 14.28 4.59 -28.51
CA ALA A 86 14.85 4.34 -29.82
C ALA A 86 13.67 4.14 -30.77
N ALA A 87 13.41 5.13 -31.60
CA ALA A 87 12.30 5.13 -32.54
C ALA A 87 12.41 3.88 -33.43
N GLU A 88 11.44 2.97 -33.29
CA GLU A 88 11.12 2.09 -34.40
C GLU A 88 10.72 2.99 -35.58
N GLU A 89 11.32 2.72 -36.74
CA GLU A 89 11.23 3.46 -38.01
C GLU A 89 9.77 3.80 -38.41
N ASN A 90 9.22 4.84 -37.80
CA ASN A 90 7.96 5.47 -38.20
C ASN A 90 8.28 6.87 -38.74
N GLU A 91 7.56 7.27 -39.78
CA GLU A 91 7.71 8.50 -40.60
C GLU A 91 7.66 9.85 -39.84
N GLU A 92 7.69 9.86 -38.50
CA GLU A 92 7.67 11.06 -37.66
C GLU A 92 9.08 11.57 -37.26
N GLU A 93 10.13 10.98 -37.84
CA GLU A 93 11.52 11.40 -37.62
C GLU A 93 11.74 12.83 -38.15
N GLY A 94 12.13 13.76 -37.26
CA GLY A 94 12.37 15.17 -37.59
C GLY A 94 11.19 16.13 -37.35
N GLN A 95 10.09 15.68 -36.74
CA GLN A 95 8.97 16.58 -36.42
C GLN A 95 9.36 17.59 -35.32
N LEU A 96 9.22 18.89 -35.63
CA LEU A 96 9.45 19.98 -34.70
C LEU A 96 8.20 20.22 -33.83
N LEU A 97 8.45 20.42 -32.54
CA LEU A 97 7.43 20.71 -31.54
C LEU A 97 7.63 22.14 -31.02
N HIS A 98 6.57 22.96 -31.08
CA HIS A 98 6.56 24.27 -30.43
C HIS A 98 6.02 24.12 -29.02
N CYS A 99 6.89 24.21 -28.03
CA CYS A 99 6.64 23.95 -26.63
C CYS A 99 6.54 25.22 -25.81
N ARG A 100 5.55 25.29 -24.91
CA ARG A 100 5.41 26.37 -23.94
C ARG A 100 5.99 25.92 -22.61
N LEU A 101 6.99 26.65 -22.12
CA LEU A 101 7.65 26.28 -20.88
C LEU A 101 6.73 26.50 -19.68
N PRO A 102 6.70 25.58 -18.71
CA PRO A 102 5.96 25.78 -17.48
C PRO A 102 6.68 26.77 -16.55
N LEU A 103 5.92 27.38 -15.65
CA LEU A 103 6.48 28.06 -14.48
C LEU A 103 6.95 26.99 -13.48
N PRO A 104 8.14 27.14 -12.88
CA PRO A 104 8.60 26.25 -11.82
C PRO A 104 7.56 26.15 -10.70
N GLN A 105 7.34 24.94 -10.20
CA GLN A 105 6.53 24.73 -9.01
C GLN A 105 7.34 25.09 -7.77
N MET A 106 6.70 25.79 -6.83
CA MET A 106 7.26 26.05 -5.51
C MET A 106 7.02 24.85 -4.60
N ALA A 107 7.95 24.57 -3.68
CA ALA A 107 7.83 23.45 -2.76
C ALA A 107 6.55 23.54 -1.91
N GLU A 108 6.19 24.76 -1.48
CA GLU A 108 4.98 25.02 -0.68
C GLU A 108 3.70 24.74 -1.46
N ASP A 109 3.68 25.03 -2.76
CA ASP A 109 2.55 24.74 -3.63
C ASP A 109 2.36 23.22 -3.80
N VAL A 110 3.46 22.47 -3.97
CA VAL A 110 3.42 21.00 -4.08
C VAL A 110 2.93 20.37 -2.79
N VAL A 111 3.45 20.80 -1.63
CA VAL A 111 3.00 20.31 -0.31
C VAL A 111 1.50 20.54 -0.13
N ARG A 112 0.99 21.73 -0.44
CA ARG A 112 -0.45 22.00 -0.36
C ARG A 112 -1.27 21.11 -1.30
N LEU A 113 -0.80 20.90 -2.54
CA LEU A 113 -1.47 20.03 -3.50
C LEU A 113 -1.52 18.57 -3.03
N GLU A 114 -0.45 18.08 -2.41
CA GLU A 114 -0.44 16.76 -1.81
C GLU A 114 -1.41 16.64 -0.65
N GLU A 115 -1.43 17.61 0.28
CA GLU A 115 -2.35 17.62 1.40
C GLU A 115 -3.81 17.59 0.92
N GLU A 116 -4.15 18.43 -0.06
CA GLU A 116 -5.48 18.44 -0.68
C GLU A 116 -5.80 17.12 -1.38
N TYR A 117 -4.84 16.53 -2.08
CA TYR A 117 -5.00 15.26 -2.78
C TYR A 117 -5.25 14.11 -1.79
N VAL A 118 -4.42 14.02 -0.74
CA VAL A 118 -4.57 13.06 0.36
C VAL A 118 -5.95 13.22 0.99
N GLN A 119 -6.31 14.42 1.42
CA GLN A 119 -7.59 14.68 2.10
C GLN A 119 -8.79 14.27 1.22
N ARG A 120 -8.73 14.53 -0.09
CA ARG A 120 -9.80 14.18 -1.03
C ARG A 120 -9.94 12.68 -1.26
N HIS A 121 -8.83 11.94 -1.26
CA HIS A 121 -8.82 10.51 -1.63
C HIS A 121 -8.68 9.56 -0.45
N GLU A 122 -8.38 10.05 0.76
CA GLU A 122 -8.04 9.22 1.91
C GLU A 122 -9.07 8.12 2.18
N SER A 123 -10.36 8.50 2.20
CA SER A 123 -11.44 7.55 2.50
C SER A 123 -11.57 6.45 1.44
N ARG A 124 -11.42 6.82 0.16
CA ARG A 124 -11.49 5.88 -0.97
C ARG A 124 -10.29 4.94 -0.94
N THR A 125 -9.08 5.47 -0.86
CA THR A 125 -7.84 4.68 -0.84
C THR A 125 -7.79 3.76 0.38
N SER A 126 -8.23 4.23 1.55
CA SER A 126 -8.36 3.40 2.75
C SER A 126 -9.30 2.20 2.52
N ALA A 127 -10.46 2.43 1.91
CA ALA A 127 -11.41 1.37 1.57
C ALA A 127 -10.85 0.40 0.52
N ASP A 128 -10.16 0.89 -0.50
CA ASP A 128 -9.56 0.08 -1.56
C ASP A 128 -8.43 -0.81 -1.02
N ILE A 129 -7.56 -0.28 -0.15
CA ILE A 129 -6.53 -1.06 0.56
C ILE A 129 -7.18 -2.16 1.40
N TRP A 130 -8.23 -1.83 2.16
CA TRP A 130 -8.93 -2.79 3.00
C TRP A 130 -9.59 -3.90 2.17
N LEU A 131 -10.27 -3.54 1.08
CA LEU A 131 -10.92 -4.48 0.18
C LEU A 131 -9.90 -5.41 -0.48
N TRP A 132 -8.78 -4.86 -0.94
CA TRP A 132 -7.68 -5.65 -1.49
C TRP A 132 -7.11 -6.64 -0.47
N LEU A 133 -6.85 -6.18 0.76
CA LEU A 133 -6.37 -7.04 1.85
C LEU A 133 -7.36 -8.17 2.18
N MET A 134 -8.66 -7.89 2.16
CA MET A 134 -9.70 -8.90 2.33
C MET A 134 -9.74 -9.90 1.16
N ARG A 135 -9.57 -9.43 -0.09
CA ARG A 135 -9.52 -10.30 -1.29
C ARG A 135 -8.35 -11.28 -1.25
N LEU A 136 -7.18 -10.82 -0.81
CA LEU A 136 -5.99 -11.67 -0.63
C LEU A 136 -6.21 -12.82 0.36
N THR A 137 -7.19 -12.69 1.26
CA THR A 137 -7.44 -13.66 2.32
C THR A 137 -8.70 -14.51 2.11
N GLN A 138 -9.32 -14.46 0.92
CA GLN A 138 -10.61 -15.13 0.68
C GLN A 138 -10.61 -16.66 0.89
N SER A 139 -9.51 -17.36 0.64
CA SER A 139 -9.44 -18.82 0.79
C SER A 139 -9.12 -19.27 2.23
N ASP A 140 -8.19 -18.59 2.90
CA ASP A 140 -7.58 -19.05 4.16
C ASP A 140 -7.88 -18.13 5.35
N GLY A 141 -8.43 -16.96 5.09
CA GLY A 141 -8.66 -15.90 6.07
C GLY A 141 -7.37 -15.25 6.59
N CYS A 142 -6.20 -15.64 6.09
CA CYS A 142 -4.90 -15.04 6.44
C CYS A 142 -3.89 -15.14 5.29
N ILE A 143 -2.84 -14.33 5.43
CA ILE A 143 -1.65 -14.28 4.59
C ILE A 143 -0.49 -14.87 5.39
N PHE A 144 0.30 -15.71 4.74
CA PHE A 144 1.50 -16.31 5.29
C PHE A 144 2.74 -15.58 4.76
N GLY A 145 3.79 -15.48 5.58
CA GLY A 145 5.09 -15.02 5.09
C GLY A 145 6.25 -15.38 5.97
N ASP A 146 7.42 -15.35 5.34
CA ASP A 146 8.72 -15.69 5.93
C ASP A 146 9.43 -14.48 6.58
N GLY A 147 8.74 -13.33 6.67
CA GLY A 147 9.12 -12.14 7.45
C GLY A 147 10.58 -11.69 7.32
N GLU A 148 11.44 -12.23 8.18
CA GLU A 148 12.85 -11.86 8.32
C GLU A 148 13.83 -12.78 7.57
N GLY A 149 13.37 -13.91 7.03
CA GLY A 149 14.21 -14.94 6.41
C GLY A 149 15.25 -14.42 5.40
N PRO A 150 14.89 -13.52 4.47
CA PRO A 150 15.84 -12.95 3.50
C PRO A 150 16.93 -12.06 4.13
N LEU A 151 16.69 -11.47 5.30
CA LEU A 151 17.59 -10.53 5.96
C LEU A 151 18.46 -11.22 7.02
N THR A 152 17.89 -12.15 7.77
CA THR A 152 18.54 -12.77 8.93
C THR A 152 19.04 -14.19 8.62
N GLY A 153 18.62 -14.79 7.51
CA GLY A 153 18.84 -16.22 7.22
C GLY A 153 18.02 -17.16 8.12
N VAL A 154 17.22 -16.61 9.05
CA VAL A 154 16.35 -17.36 9.95
C VAL A 154 14.91 -17.23 9.44
N SER A 155 14.36 -18.32 8.92
CA SER A 155 12.97 -18.38 8.45
C SER A 155 11.99 -18.37 9.63
N GLU A 156 11.69 -17.20 10.16
CA GLU A 156 10.59 -17.01 11.09
C GLU A 156 9.28 -16.79 10.33
N TRP A 157 8.24 -17.51 10.74
CA TRP A 157 6.98 -17.48 10.03
C TRP A 157 5.95 -16.60 10.70
N TYR A 158 5.17 -15.91 9.87
CA TYR A 158 4.16 -14.97 10.31
C TYR A 158 2.83 -15.22 9.61
N LEU A 159 1.76 -14.93 10.34
CA LEU A 159 0.40 -15.10 9.88
C LEU A 159 -0.39 -13.81 10.13
N LEU A 160 -0.79 -13.16 9.04
CA LEU A 160 -1.61 -11.95 9.07
C LEU A 160 -3.06 -12.28 8.72
N CYS A 161 -3.97 -12.07 9.66
CA CYS A 161 -5.40 -12.27 9.45
C CYS A 161 -6.14 -10.93 9.54
N PRO A 162 -6.65 -10.36 8.44
CA PRO A 162 -7.12 -8.98 8.40
C PRO A 162 -8.16 -8.62 9.48
N LYS A 163 -9.18 -9.48 9.65
CA LYS A 163 -10.21 -9.35 10.70
C LYS A 163 -9.94 -10.21 11.95
N GLY A 164 -8.68 -10.58 12.19
CA GLY A 164 -8.30 -11.48 13.27
C GLY A 164 -7.02 -11.03 13.95
N GLU A 165 -6.11 -11.96 14.16
CA GLU A 165 -4.84 -11.70 14.85
C GLU A 165 -3.68 -11.76 13.86
N LEU A 166 -2.66 -10.96 14.14
CA LEU A 166 -1.33 -11.10 13.59
C LEU A 166 -0.51 -11.95 14.56
N ARG A 167 0.05 -13.05 14.05
CA ARG A 167 0.78 -14.04 14.85
C ARG A 167 2.19 -14.26 14.30
N LYS A 168 3.16 -14.38 15.20
CA LYS A 168 4.49 -14.92 14.91
C LYS A 168 4.51 -16.38 15.34
N MET A 169 5.13 -17.23 14.54
CA MET A 169 5.19 -18.68 14.75
C MET A 169 6.57 -19.10 15.20
N ASN A 170 6.61 -19.99 16.19
CA ASN A 170 7.86 -20.55 16.68
C ASN A 170 8.36 -21.61 15.70
N ARG A 171 9.40 -21.28 14.93
CA ARG A 171 9.99 -22.20 13.93
C ARG A 171 10.31 -23.57 14.52
N THR A 172 10.95 -23.62 15.69
CA THR A 172 11.36 -24.88 16.33
C THR A 172 10.17 -25.79 16.59
N ALA A 173 9.11 -25.24 17.20
CA ALA A 173 7.88 -25.97 17.46
C ALA A 173 7.22 -26.44 16.15
N MET A 174 7.31 -25.64 15.08
CA MET A 174 6.74 -26.02 13.80
C MET A 174 7.57 -27.07 13.06
N THR A 175 8.90 -26.99 13.12
CA THR A 175 9.78 -28.02 12.57
C THR A 175 9.62 -29.35 13.30
N THR A 176 9.33 -29.34 14.61
CA THR A 176 9.00 -30.57 15.34
C THR A 176 7.65 -31.16 14.91
N LEU A 177 6.68 -30.32 14.52
CA LEU A 177 5.35 -30.76 14.10
C LEU A 177 5.30 -31.29 12.67
N PHE A 178 6.08 -30.71 11.74
CA PHE A 178 6.00 -31.00 10.31
C PHE A 178 7.27 -31.64 9.72
N GLY A 179 8.28 -31.88 10.55
CA GLY A 179 9.59 -32.39 10.13
C GLY A 179 10.42 -31.36 9.36
N ASN A 180 11.66 -31.72 9.03
CA ASN A 180 12.61 -30.87 8.30
C ASN A 180 12.32 -30.90 6.78
N SER A 181 11.10 -30.49 6.42
CA SER A 181 10.60 -30.48 5.04
C SER A 181 11.04 -29.22 4.30
N SER A 182 11.00 -29.21 2.97
CA SER A 182 11.26 -27.99 2.18
C SER A 182 10.28 -26.86 2.55
N SER A 183 10.70 -25.60 2.39
CA SER A 183 9.91 -24.41 2.77
C SER A 183 8.49 -24.45 2.18
N PHE A 184 8.36 -24.83 0.91
CA PHE A 184 7.08 -24.94 0.20
C PHE A 184 6.15 -26.03 0.78
N GLN A 185 6.69 -27.21 1.12
CA GLN A 185 5.90 -28.27 1.74
C GLN A 185 5.43 -27.87 3.14
N THR A 186 6.29 -27.16 3.87
CA THR A 186 5.97 -26.68 5.22
C THR A 186 4.89 -25.61 5.20
N GLU A 187 4.95 -24.66 4.26
CA GLU A 187 3.89 -23.67 4.06
C GLU A 187 2.54 -24.35 3.77
N ARG A 188 2.51 -25.35 2.88
CA ARG A 188 1.27 -26.05 2.52
C ARG A 188 0.69 -26.87 3.69
N SER A 189 1.55 -27.48 4.51
CA SER A 189 1.16 -28.22 5.71
C SER A 189 0.65 -27.27 6.79
N LEU A 190 1.30 -26.13 6.95
CA LEU A 190 0.93 -25.09 7.88
C LEU A 190 -0.43 -24.45 7.54
N ARG A 191 -0.66 -24.10 6.27
CA ARG A 191 -1.97 -23.61 5.81
C ARG A 191 -3.09 -24.61 6.16
N ARG A 192 -2.85 -25.91 5.96
CA ARG A 192 -3.80 -26.98 6.32
C ARG A 192 -4.05 -27.04 7.84
N PHE A 193 -2.99 -26.99 8.64
CA PHE A 193 -3.08 -27.01 10.10
C PHE A 193 -3.86 -25.81 10.66
N ILE A 194 -3.62 -24.61 10.14
CA ILE A 194 -4.35 -23.39 10.54
C ILE A 194 -5.83 -23.49 10.17
N ARG A 195 -6.16 -24.02 8.98
CA ARG A 195 -7.56 -24.25 8.59
C ARG A 195 -8.26 -25.21 9.55
N GLN A 196 -7.61 -26.31 9.93
CA GLN A 196 -8.17 -27.31 10.86
C GLN A 196 -8.41 -26.73 12.25
N THR A 197 -7.39 -26.10 12.84
CA THR A 197 -7.49 -25.49 14.18
C THR A 197 -8.55 -24.38 14.25
N ARG A 198 -8.78 -23.65 13.15
CA ARG A 198 -9.88 -22.67 13.05
C ARG A 198 -11.25 -23.32 12.95
N GLY A 199 -11.38 -24.35 12.12
CA GLY A 199 -12.62 -25.11 11.98
C GLY A 199 -13.06 -25.73 13.30
N GLU A 200 -12.11 -26.20 14.11
CA GLU A 200 -12.37 -26.75 15.44
C GLU A 200 -12.82 -25.69 16.45
N ARG A 201 -12.16 -24.52 16.49
CA ARG A 201 -12.56 -23.39 17.36
C ARG A 201 -13.93 -22.79 16.99
N MET A 202 -14.32 -22.82 15.71
CA MET A 202 -15.66 -22.38 15.30
C MET A 202 -16.76 -23.39 15.66
N ARG A 203 -16.43 -24.68 15.82
CA ARG A 203 -17.38 -25.72 16.25
C ARG A 203 -17.55 -25.79 17.77
N SER A 204 -16.53 -25.41 18.54
CA SER A 204 -16.58 -25.38 20.00
C SER A 204 -17.07 -24.02 20.51
N ARG A 205 -18.33 -23.70 20.20
CA ARG A 205 -19.00 -22.44 20.61
C ARG A 205 -19.63 -22.51 22.01
N SER A 206 -19.02 -23.27 22.92
CA SER A 206 -19.48 -23.41 24.30
C SER A 206 -18.30 -23.45 25.26
N GLY A 207 -18.06 -22.31 25.92
CA GLY A 207 -17.37 -22.26 27.19
C GLY A 207 -15.84 -22.32 27.14
N SER A 208 -15.26 -21.47 27.97
CA SER A 208 -13.87 -21.52 28.43
C SER A 208 -12.85 -20.84 27.52
N SER A 209 -12.68 -19.54 27.80
CA SER A 209 -11.35 -18.96 27.90
C SER A 209 -10.45 -19.87 28.74
N SER A 210 -9.59 -20.64 28.11
CA SER A 210 -8.57 -21.42 28.80
C SER A 210 -7.29 -21.34 27.97
N GLY A 211 -6.39 -20.45 28.41
CA GLY A 211 -5.00 -20.76 28.80
C GLY A 211 -4.13 -21.72 27.99
N SER A 212 -4.53 -22.16 26.79
CA SER A 212 -3.65 -22.88 25.89
C SER A 212 -2.80 -21.87 25.15
N ASP A 213 -1.74 -21.42 25.81
CA ASP A 213 -0.54 -20.94 25.15
C ASP A 213 -0.17 -21.95 24.08
N ASN A 214 -0.56 -21.65 22.84
CA ASN A 214 -0.17 -22.43 21.69
C ASN A 214 1.35 -22.27 21.58
N LYS A 215 2.13 -23.19 22.16
CA LYS A 215 3.61 -23.20 22.18
C LYS A 215 4.26 -22.94 20.80
N TRP A 216 3.48 -23.12 19.74
CA TRP A 216 3.87 -22.95 18.35
C TRP A 216 3.58 -21.55 17.75
N SER A 217 2.76 -20.68 18.38
CA SER A 217 2.54 -19.30 17.90
C SER A 217 2.17 -18.31 19.00
N PHE A 218 2.58 -17.06 18.82
CA PHE A 218 2.24 -15.96 19.72
C PHE A 218 1.59 -14.80 18.97
N VAL A 219 0.66 -14.12 19.64
CA VAL A 219 -0.06 -12.97 19.07
C VAL A 219 0.78 -11.72 19.25
N ILE A 220 1.13 -11.06 18.14
CA ILE A 220 1.88 -9.79 18.14
C ILE A 220 0.99 -8.58 17.87
N GLY A 221 -0.25 -8.80 17.45
CA GLY A 221 -1.28 -7.76 17.35
C GLY A 221 -2.66 -8.35 17.04
N ALA A 222 -3.73 -7.60 17.35
CA ALA A 222 -5.11 -8.05 17.14
C ALA A 222 -5.99 -6.98 16.50
N TYR A 223 -6.85 -7.40 15.56
CA TYR A 223 -7.84 -6.54 14.93
C TYR A 223 -8.78 -5.94 15.95
N ARG A 224 -9.00 -4.63 15.86
CA ARG A 224 -10.02 -3.90 16.61
C ARG A 224 -10.81 -3.02 15.67
N ASN A 225 -12.14 -3.17 15.67
CA ASN A 225 -13.05 -2.59 14.68
C ASN A 225 -12.92 -1.06 14.46
N HIS A 226 -12.47 -0.32 15.48
CA HIS A 226 -12.33 1.15 15.43
C HIS A 226 -10.88 1.65 15.41
N ILE A 227 -9.91 0.75 15.48
CA ILE A 227 -8.47 1.10 15.53
C ILE A 227 -7.76 0.57 14.29
N THR A 228 -8.03 -0.68 13.92
CA THR A 228 -7.38 -1.37 12.79
C THR A 228 -8.07 -0.99 11.49
N ARG A 229 -7.69 0.16 10.94
CA ARG A 229 -8.09 0.62 9.60
C ARG A 229 -6.90 1.23 8.86
N PRO A 230 -6.82 1.12 7.52
CA PRO A 230 -5.78 1.79 6.75
C PRO A 230 -5.89 3.30 6.92
N ARG A 231 -4.78 3.97 7.15
CA ARG A 231 -4.71 5.43 7.33
C ARG A 231 -3.44 5.99 6.70
N TRP A 232 -3.48 7.25 6.30
CA TRP A 232 -2.30 7.95 5.81
C TRP A 232 -1.48 8.49 6.98
N ASN A 233 -0.18 8.17 7.01
CA ASN A 233 0.77 8.76 7.95
C ASN A 233 1.51 9.91 7.25
N SER A 234 1.09 11.15 7.50
CA SER A 234 1.67 12.34 6.88
C SER A 234 3.16 12.52 7.17
N LYS A 235 3.63 12.17 8.38
CA LYS A 235 5.04 12.30 8.77
C LYS A 235 5.96 11.37 7.99
N ARG A 236 5.48 10.15 7.70
CA ARG A 236 6.25 9.13 6.99
C ARG A 236 5.91 9.05 5.50
N ARG A 237 4.89 9.80 5.06
CA ARG A 237 4.30 9.74 3.72
C ARG A 237 4.03 8.30 3.27
N VAL A 238 3.36 7.53 4.11
CA VAL A 238 3.06 6.10 3.86
C VAL A 238 1.68 5.73 4.34
N TRP A 239 1.05 4.77 3.65
CA TRP A 239 -0.17 4.13 4.11
C TRP A 239 0.15 3.09 5.17
N GLU A 240 -0.54 3.15 6.31
CA GLU A 240 -0.31 2.21 7.41
C GLU A 240 -1.60 1.63 7.98
N LEU A 241 -1.49 0.44 8.58
CA LEU A 241 -2.55 -0.28 9.26
C LEU A 241 -2.02 -0.82 10.60
N ILE A 242 -2.70 -0.49 11.70
CA ILE A 242 -2.22 -0.78 13.05
C ILE A 242 -3.00 -1.93 13.69
N TYR A 243 -2.25 -2.90 14.21
CA TYR A 243 -2.72 -3.99 15.06
C TYR A 243 -2.19 -3.77 16.48
N PRO A 244 -3.01 -3.23 17.39
CA PRO A 244 -2.58 -3.01 18.78
C PRO A 244 -2.30 -4.35 19.47
N SER A 245 -1.29 -4.37 20.34
CA SER A 245 -1.03 -5.49 21.26
C SER A 245 -1.44 -5.16 22.68
N LYS A 246 -1.73 -6.19 23.47
CA LYS A 246 -1.84 -6.09 24.93
C LYS A 246 -0.50 -6.30 25.63
N ARG A 247 0.51 -6.77 24.89
CA ARG A 247 1.84 -7.07 25.43
C ARG A 247 2.52 -5.79 25.90
N ILE A 248 2.94 -5.79 27.15
CA ILE A 248 3.71 -4.70 27.76
C ILE A 248 5.12 -4.71 27.14
N CYS A 249 5.62 -3.52 26.85
CA CYS A 249 6.96 -3.29 26.38
C CYS A 249 7.78 -2.66 27.50
N ASN A 250 8.76 -3.39 28.00
CA ASN A 250 9.71 -2.89 28.99
C ASN A 250 11.02 -2.55 28.26
N VAL A 251 11.13 -1.32 27.75
CA VAL A 251 12.36 -0.83 27.10
C VAL A 251 13.52 -0.68 28.11
N SER A 252 13.21 -0.68 29.41
CA SER A 252 14.17 -0.46 30.50
C SER A 252 15.02 -1.68 30.89
N MET A 253 14.81 -2.88 30.34
CA MET A 253 15.55 -4.09 30.74
C MET A 253 16.49 -4.64 29.67
N THR A 254 17.38 -3.78 29.14
CA THR A 254 18.56 -4.25 28.40
C THR A 254 19.87 -4.03 29.16
N SER A 255 19.78 -3.78 30.47
CA SER A 255 20.93 -3.67 31.36
C SER A 255 20.62 -4.16 32.77
N SER A 256 20.17 -5.41 32.89
CA SER A 256 20.30 -6.19 34.13
C SER A 256 19.83 -7.61 33.87
N GLN A 257 20.81 -8.49 33.82
CA GLN A 257 20.69 -9.92 34.02
C GLN A 257 20.11 -10.20 35.41
N GLU A 258 19.49 -11.37 35.57
CA GLU A 258 19.09 -12.06 36.82
C GLU A 258 17.59 -11.98 37.20
N GLU A 259 16.94 -13.13 36.97
CA GLU A 259 16.05 -13.88 37.88
C GLU A 259 15.16 -13.09 38.85
N GLU A 260 13.83 -13.23 38.70
CA GLU A 260 13.00 -14.02 39.62
C GLU A 260 11.52 -13.95 39.22
N ASP A 261 10.87 -15.10 39.37
CA ASP A 261 9.42 -15.28 39.41
C ASP A 261 8.79 -14.30 40.41
N ASP A 262 7.65 -13.71 40.06
CA ASP A 262 6.54 -13.58 41.03
C ASP A 262 5.23 -13.21 40.31
N GLU A 263 4.27 -14.12 40.44
CA GLU A 263 2.87 -13.94 40.13
C GLU A 263 2.24 -13.01 41.17
N GLU A 264 1.97 -11.75 40.83
CA GLU A 264 1.16 -10.86 41.69
C GLU A 264 -0.22 -10.58 41.05
N GLU A 265 -1.20 -11.39 41.45
CA GLU A 265 -2.62 -11.11 41.32
C GLU A 265 -2.98 -9.84 42.12
N VAL A 266 -3.09 -8.69 41.45
CA VAL A 266 -3.71 -7.50 42.07
C VAL A 266 -5.22 -7.54 41.84
N SER A 267 -5.92 -8.11 42.82
CA SER A 267 -7.36 -7.99 43.01
C SER A 267 -7.70 -6.62 43.62
N ILE A 268 -8.38 -5.74 42.88
CA ILE A 268 -9.09 -4.59 43.48
C ILE A 268 -10.46 -4.42 42.81
N PHE A 269 -11.48 -4.98 43.47
CA PHE A 269 -12.86 -4.49 43.35
C PHE A 269 -12.95 -3.12 44.03
N ARG A 270 -13.36 -2.07 43.30
CA ARG A 270 -14.10 -0.97 43.91
C ARG A 270 -15.02 -0.27 42.90
N LYS A 271 -16.30 -0.27 43.27
CA LYS A 271 -17.45 0.39 42.64
C LYS A 271 -17.36 1.91 42.81
N ASP A 272 -17.87 2.57 41.78
CA ASP A 272 -18.53 3.89 41.73
C ASP A 272 -17.72 5.17 42.01
N ASN A 273 -17.90 6.09 41.05
CA ASN A 273 -17.64 7.53 41.00
C ASN A 273 -16.32 8.07 40.41
N ASP A 274 -16.52 9.12 39.63
CA ASP A 274 -15.60 10.15 39.14
C ASP A 274 -14.61 9.81 38.02
N GLU A 275 -15.05 10.10 36.78
CA GLU A 275 -14.59 11.20 35.91
C GLU A 275 -13.21 11.88 36.16
N LEU A 276 -12.23 11.15 36.69
CA LEU A 276 -10.86 11.60 36.95
C LEU A 276 -9.81 10.48 36.70
N LEU A 277 -10.22 9.41 36.02
CA LEU A 277 -9.39 8.24 35.65
C LEU A 277 -8.52 8.43 34.39
N THR A 278 -8.42 9.65 33.84
CA THR A 278 -7.67 9.92 32.60
C THR A 278 -6.31 10.59 32.79
N LYS A 279 -5.85 10.82 34.03
CA LYS A 279 -4.61 11.62 34.25
C LYS A 279 -3.51 10.99 35.09
N LYS A 280 -3.59 9.70 35.48
CA LYS A 280 -2.52 9.06 36.28
C LYS A 280 -2.30 7.56 36.04
N PHE A 281 -2.62 7.06 34.85
CA PHE A 281 -1.98 5.83 34.35
C PHE A 281 -0.77 6.26 33.53
N ASP A 282 0.36 6.39 34.22
CA ASP A 282 1.66 6.52 33.58
C ASP A 282 1.85 5.42 32.54
N LYS A 283 2.41 5.85 31.42
CA LYS A 283 2.47 5.19 30.12
C LYS A 283 3.13 3.82 30.23
N VAL A 284 2.35 2.77 30.44
CA VAL A 284 2.81 1.42 30.11
C VAL A 284 2.95 1.37 28.59
N GLU A 285 4.18 1.50 28.10
CA GLU A 285 4.51 1.31 26.69
C GLU A 285 4.08 -0.11 26.31
N ARG A 286 3.34 -0.22 25.20
CA ARG A 286 2.84 -1.49 24.71
C ARG A 286 3.42 -1.74 23.35
N TRP A 287 3.58 -3.02 23.04
CA TRP A 287 3.93 -3.42 21.70
C TRP A 287 2.83 -3.03 20.71
N GLU A 288 3.23 -2.53 19.56
CA GLU A 288 2.33 -2.28 18.44
C GLU A 288 2.85 -3.01 17.21
N SER A 289 1.94 -3.49 16.36
CA SER A 289 2.29 -4.02 15.04
C SER A 289 1.75 -3.07 13.99
N VAL A 290 2.62 -2.54 13.12
CA VAL A 290 2.27 -1.58 12.09
C VAL A 290 2.62 -2.16 10.73
N ILE A 291 1.60 -2.35 9.91
CA ILE A 291 1.73 -2.74 8.51
C ILE A 291 1.81 -1.47 7.68
N ARG A 292 2.93 -1.28 6.98
CA ARG A 292 3.14 -0.20 6.03
C ARG A 292 3.02 -0.76 4.63
N PHE A 293 2.17 -0.12 3.84
CA PHE A 293 1.98 -0.48 2.45
C PHE A 293 2.90 0.34 1.58
N TYR A 294 3.59 -0.30 0.64
CA TYR A 294 4.50 0.37 -0.28
C TYR A 294 4.34 -0.17 -1.70
N CYS A 295 4.75 0.64 -2.68
CA CYS A 295 4.91 0.18 -4.05
C CYS A 295 6.33 -0.31 -4.33
N SER A 296 6.47 -1.43 -5.03
CA SER A 296 7.73 -1.87 -5.61
C SER A 296 7.67 -1.69 -7.12
N GLU A 297 8.47 -0.79 -7.67
CA GLU A 297 8.61 -0.62 -9.12
C GLU A 297 9.29 -1.83 -9.78
N LYS A 298 10.01 -2.64 -9.00
CA LYS A 298 10.77 -3.79 -9.49
C LYS A 298 9.95 -5.08 -9.35
N ARG A 299 9.66 -5.66 -10.53
CA ARG A 299 9.23 -7.04 -10.85
C ARG A 299 7.73 -7.21 -11.17
N LYS A 300 7.44 -7.21 -12.48
CA LYS A 300 6.16 -7.62 -13.08
C LYS A 300 5.82 -9.12 -12.90
N ASN A 301 6.74 -9.96 -12.42
CA ASN A 301 6.62 -11.43 -12.53
C ASN A 301 6.82 -12.24 -11.23
N ASP A 302 6.95 -11.62 -10.05
CA ASP A 302 6.95 -12.42 -8.81
C ASP A 302 5.51 -12.52 -8.27
N HIS A 303 4.85 -13.66 -8.51
CA HIS A 303 3.62 -14.06 -7.81
C HIS A 303 3.83 -14.27 -6.30
N VAL A 304 5.06 -14.10 -5.81
CA VAL A 304 5.42 -14.21 -4.40
C VAL A 304 5.04 -12.90 -3.71
N GLN A 305 4.05 -12.99 -2.84
CA GLN A 305 3.61 -11.88 -2.00
C GLN A 305 4.74 -11.51 -1.04
N HIS A 306 5.49 -10.47 -1.38
CA HIS A 306 6.62 -10.02 -0.58
C HIS A 306 6.13 -9.12 0.54
N TRP A 307 6.34 -9.59 1.77
CA TRP A 307 6.27 -8.75 2.95
C TRP A 307 7.40 -9.13 3.90
N SER A 308 8.03 -8.13 4.49
CA SER A 308 9.07 -8.29 5.49
C SER A 308 8.58 -7.78 6.83
N ILE A 309 9.17 -8.31 7.89
CA ILE A 309 8.87 -7.90 9.26
C ILE A 309 10.18 -7.50 9.92
N THR A 310 10.12 -6.52 10.81
CA THR A 310 11.27 -6.07 11.59
C THR A 310 10.80 -5.73 12.99
N GLU A 311 11.39 -6.38 13.99
CA GLU A 311 11.16 -6.06 15.40
C GLU A 311 12.04 -4.89 15.84
N VAL A 312 11.43 -3.72 16.06
CA VAL A 312 12.09 -2.49 16.54
C VAL A 312 11.87 -2.36 18.05
N ARG A 313 12.72 -3.06 18.83
CA ARG A 313 12.60 -3.14 20.30
C ARG A 313 12.59 -1.79 21.01
N GLN A 314 13.44 -0.85 20.57
CA GLN A 314 13.54 0.49 21.15
C GLN A 314 12.25 1.32 20.99
N ALA A 315 11.42 0.97 20.00
CA ALA A 315 10.15 1.64 19.72
C ALA A 315 8.93 0.77 20.03
N CYS A 316 9.13 -0.41 20.66
CA CYS A 316 8.07 -1.37 20.94
C CYS A 316 7.22 -1.71 19.71
N LEU A 317 7.85 -1.82 18.54
CA LEU A 317 7.15 -1.88 17.27
C LEU A 317 7.54 -3.12 16.48
N HIS A 318 6.55 -3.87 15.99
CA HIS A 318 6.74 -4.78 14.86
C HIS A 318 6.38 -4.01 13.60
N GLU A 319 7.39 -3.66 12.82
CA GLU A 319 7.19 -2.99 11.54
C GLU A 319 7.09 -4.04 10.44
N ILE A 320 6.07 -3.91 9.60
CA ILE A 320 5.73 -4.88 8.58
C ILE A 320 5.62 -4.14 7.26
N LEU A 321 6.51 -4.42 6.32
CA LEU A 321 6.45 -3.82 4.99
C LEU A 321 5.66 -4.75 4.09
N PHE A 322 4.58 -4.25 3.49
CA PHE A 322 3.67 -5.05 2.69
C PHE A 322 3.47 -4.45 1.30
N HIS A 323 3.87 -5.17 0.27
CA HIS A 323 3.72 -4.68 -1.09
C HIS A 323 2.24 -4.63 -1.52
N SER A 324 1.75 -3.47 -1.99
CA SER A 324 0.36 -3.30 -2.41
C SER A 324 0.21 -2.62 -3.78
N PRO A 325 -0.44 -3.27 -4.77
CA PRO A 325 -0.71 -2.65 -6.07
C PRO A 325 -1.70 -1.48 -5.96
N VAL A 326 -2.57 -1.46 -4.93
CA VAL A 326 -3.47 -0.34 -4.68
C VAL A 326 -2.68 0.92 -4.32
N VAL A 327 -1.64 0.75 -3.49
CA VAL A 327 -0.76 1.86 -3.12
C VAL A 327 0.12 2.30 -4.29
N CYS A 328 0.51 1.40 -5.19
CA CYS A 328 1.23 1.78 -6.42
C CYS A 328 0.45 2.74 -7.31
N GLU A 329 -0.84 2.51 -7.52
CA GLU A 329 -1.69 3.39 -8.33
C GLU A 329 -1.79 4.77 -7.68
N TRP A 330 -2.02 4.79 -6.36
CA TRP A 330 -2.11 6.01 -5.56
C TRP A 330 -0.78 6.80 -5.51
N GLU A 331 0.35 6.13 -5.27
CA GLU A 331 1.67 6.76 -5.25
C GLU A 331 2.02 7.36 -6.61
N ARG A 332 1.66 6.70 -7.72
CA ARG A 332 1.86 7.24 -9.07
C ARG A 332 1.08 8.55 -9.26
N GLU A 333 -0.17 8.61 -8.80
CA GLU A 333 -0.96 9.84 -8.85
C GLU A 333 -0.37 10.95 -7.97
N LEU A 334 0.17 10.61 -6.80
CA LEU A 334 0.84 11.56 -5.92
C LEU A 334 2.15 12.10 -6.53
N VAL A 335 2.96 11.24 -7.14
CA VAL A 335 4.20 11.63 -7.83
C VAL A 335 3.89 12.58 -8.99
N ASN A 336 2.79 12.37 -9.73
CA ASN A 336 2.37 13.26 -10.81
C ASN A 336 2.13 14.72 -10.35
N LEU A 337 1.94 14.98 -9.05
CA LEU A 337 1.82 16.34 -8.52
C LEU A 337 3.14 17.12 -8.55
N HIS A 338 4.28 16.41 -8.57
CA HIS A 338 5.63 16.98 -8.64
C HIS A 338 6.12 17.19 -10.07
N VAL A 339 5.37 16.63 -11.03
CA VAL A 339 5.70 16.68 -12.45
C VAL A 339 5.13 17.97 -13.04
N ASN A 340 5.99 18.69 -13.73
CA ASN A 340 5.66 19.93 -14.40
C ASN A 340 5.71 19.71 -15.92
N PRO A 341 4.60 19.35 -16.58
CA PRO A 341 4.64 18.98 -17.98
C PRO A 341 4.94 20.20 -18.86
N ILE A 342 5.63 19.97 -19.97
CA ILE A 342 5.92 20.94 -21.02
C ILE A 342 4.91 20.68 -22.15
N PRO A 343 3.82 21.46 -22.25
CA PRO A 343 2.87 21.33 -23.35
C PRO A 343 3.49 21.78 -24.67
N CYS A 344 3.35 20.95 -25.70
CA CYS A 344 3.87 21.21 -27.03
C CYS A 344 2.81 21.03 -28.10
N VAL A 345 3.00 21.71 -29.23
CA VAL A 345 2.16 21.56 -30.42
C VAL A 345 3.04 21.15 -31.59
N SER A 346 2.59 20.18 -32.38
CA SER A 346 3.27 19.81 -33.62
C SER A 346 3.24 20.98 -34.61
N ILE A 347 4.36 21.22 -35.26
CA ILE A 347 4.51 22.25 -36.31
C ILE A 347 4.42 21.59 -37.68
#